data_AF-A0A964VFV6-F1
#
_entry.id   AF-A0A964VFV6-F1
#
_cell.length_a   1.000
_cell.length_b   1.000
_cell.length_c   1.000
_cell.angle_alpha   90.00
_cell.angle_beta   90.00
_cell.angle_gamma   90.00
#
_symmetry.space_group_name_H-M   'P 1'
#
loop_
_entity.id
_entity.type
_entity.pdbx_description
1 polymer ?
#
loop_
_entity_poly.entity_id
_entity_poly.type
_entity_poly.pdbx_seq_one_letter_code
_entity_poly.pdbx_strand_id
1 'polypeptide(L)' 'MFNAVPHVFHLSYPSGSDVLRVQATPGTGEHMETITFAVPIADADSAQFQLRWGTTIVPLQIRAKPD' A
#
# COMPACT_ATOMS: atom_id res chain seq x y z
N MET A 1 3.08 -5.98 1.15
CA MET A 1 3.75 -6.07 2.47
C MET A 1 5.16 -5.55 2.30
N PHE A 2 5.56 -4.50 3.00
CA PHE A 2 6.92 -3.99 2.95
C PHE A 2 7.73 -4.72 4.02
N ASN A 3 8.57 -5.67 3.60
CA ASN A 3 9.32 -6.56 4.49
C ASN A 3 10.82 -6.44 4.17
N ALA A 4 11.67 -6.47 5.20
CA ALA A 4 13.12 -6.48 5.06
C ALA A 4 13.67 -7.83 4.57
N VAL A 5 12.94 -8.92 4.75
CA VAL A 5 13.42 -10.28 4.44
C VAL A 5 13.23 -10.56 2.95
N PRO A 6 14.31 -10.85 2.19
CA PRO A 6 14.22 -11.21 0.78
C PRO A 6 13.64 -12.62 0.62
N HIS A 7 13.00 -12.89 -0.53
CA HIS A 7 12.48 -14.21 -0.92
C HIS A 7 11.42 -14.83 0.02
N VAL A 8 10.75 -14.03 0.85
CA VAL A 8 9.60 -14.51 1.62
C VAL A 8 8.38 -14.59 0.71
N PHE A 9 7.80 -15.77 0.62
CA PHE A 9 6.58 -16.00 -0.15
C PHE A 9 5.40 -15.29 0.54
N HIS A 10 4.49 -14.70 -0.24
CA HIS A 10 3.36 -13.88 0.25
C HIS A 10 2.33 -14.64 1.12
N LEU A 11 2.53 -15.94 1.33
CA LEU A 11 1.71 -16.81 2.18
C LEU A 11 2.21 -16.88 3.62
N SER A 12 3.43 -16.44 3.91
CA SER A 12 3.97 -16.39 5.27
C SER A 12 4.28 -14.95 5.65
N TYR A 13 3.64 -14.49 6.73
CA TYR A 13 3.84 -13.15 7.29
C TYR A 13 4.75 -13.24 8.52
N PRO A 14 6.07 -13.05 8.39
CA PRO A 14 6.97 -13.01 9.54
C PRO A 14 6.77 -11.68 10.29
N SER A 15 5.94 -11.72 11.33
CA SER A 15 5.70 -10.57 12.21
C SER A 15 7.02 -10.06 12.80
N GLY A 16 7.20 -8.73 12.85
CA GLY A 16 8.42 -8.11 13.38
C GLY A 16 9.46 -7.72 12.32
N SER A 17 9.28 -8.15 11.06
CA SER A 17 10.15 -7.78 9.94
C SER A 17 9.56 -6.71 9.00
N ASP A 18 8.45 -6.08 9.40
CA ASP A 18 7.85 -4.98 8.63
C ASP A 18 8.78 -3.77 8.63
N VAL A 19 9.07 -3.22 7.45
CA VAL A 19 9.82 -1.95 7.35
C VAL A 19 8.91 -0.73 7.27
N LEU A 20 7.62 -0.95 6.96
CA LEU A 20 6.62 0.11 6.90
C LEU A 20 5.25 -0.47 7.23
N ARG A 21 4.57 0.16 8.20
CA ARG A 21 3.17 -0.10 8.54
C ARG A 21 2.38 1.19 8.39
N VAL A 22 1.33 1.15 7.59
CA VAL A 22 0.47 2.31 7.31
C VAL A 22 -0.94 1.97 7.80
N GLN A 23 -1.58 2.91 8.50
CA GLN A 23 -3.00 2.84 8.78
C GLN A 23 -3.76 3.55 7.67
N ALA A 24 -4.86 2.95 7.22
CA ALA A 24 -5.69 3.53 6.19
C ALA A 24 -7.16 3.38 6.54
N THR A 25 -7.94 4.40 6.19
CA THR A 25 -9.40 4.35 6.26
C THR A 25 -9.92 4.06 4.85
N PRO A 26 -10.60 2.92 4.63
CA PRO A 26 -11.21 2.64 3.34
C PRO A 26 -12.25 3.70 2.97
N GLY A 27 -12.27 4.07 1.70
CA GLY A 27 -13.28 4.92 1.08
C GLY A 27 -14.03 4.19 -0.03
N THR A 28 -14.94 4.93 -0.68
CA THR A 28 -15.75 4.44 -1.79
C THR A 28 -15.48 5.26 -3.04
N GLY A 29 -15.44 4.62 -4.20
CA GLY A 29 -15.41 5.27 -5.51
C GLY A 29 -16.18 4.48 -6.57
N GLU A 30 -15.89 4.77 -7.83
CA GLU A 30 -16.53 4.08 -8.96
C GLU A 30 -16.25 2.57 -8.95
N HIS A 31 -17.24 1.81 -9.40
CA HIS A 31 -17.16 0.35 -9.50
C HIS A 31 -16.13 -0.08 -10.55
N MET A 32 -15.29 -1.05 -10.20
CA MET A 32 -14.41 -1.75 -11.14
C MET A 32 -14.35 -3.25 -10.86
N GLU A 33 -14.28 -4.05 -11.93
CA GLU A 33 -14.19 -5.52 -11.85
C GLU A 33 -12.79 -6.02 -11.51
N THR A 34 -11.77 -5.15 -11.55
CA THR A 34 -10.37 -5.52 -11.38
C THR A 34 -9.81 -5.04 -10.05
N ILE A 35 -8.83 -5.79 -9.52
CA ILE A 35 -7.99 -5.31 -8.43
C ILE A 35 -6.86 -4.49 -9.06
N THR A 36 -6.69 -3.24 -8.63
CA THR A 36 -5.64 -2.35 -9.11
C THR A 36 -4.76 -1.85 -7.98
N PHE A 37 -3.47 -1.72 -8.27
CA PHE A 37 -2.44 -1.15 -7.40
C PHE A 37 -1.79 0.00 -8.18
N ALA A 38 -1.96 1.24 -7.72
CA ALA A 38 -1.49 2.42 -8.44
C ALA A 38 -0.84 3.44 -7.51
N VAL A 39 0.03 4.29 -8.06
CA VAL A 39 0.58 5.46 -7.38
C VAL A 39 0.11 6.71 -8.12
N PRO A 40 -1.15 7.15 -7.94
CA PRO A 40 -1.70 8.29 -8.66
C PRO A 40 -1.06 9.63 -8.28
N ILE A 41 -0.45 9.72 -7.09
CA ILE A 41 0.22 10.92 -6.58
C ILE A 41 1.60 10.53 -6.09
N ALA A 42 2.63 11.23 -6.59
CA ALA A 42 4.01 11.09 -6.16
C ALA A 42 4.67 12.47 -6.14
N ASP A 43 5.27 12.80 -4.99
CA ASP A 43 6.09 13.97 -4.73
C ASP A 43 7.53 13.53 -4.43
N ALA A 44 8.42 14.50 -4.18
CA ALA A 44 9.84 14.24 -3.94
C ALA A 44 10.10 13.29 -2.75
N ASP A 45 9.31 13.38 -1.69
CA ASP A 45 9.49 12.58 -0.46
C ASP A 45 8.22 11.84 0.00
N SER A 46 7.11 11.96 -0.73
CA SER A 46 5.84 11.32 -0.38
C SER A 46 5.10 10.78 -1.59
N ALA A 47 4.25 9.79 -1.36
CA ALA A 47 3.36 9.29 -2.39
C ALA A 47 2.05 8.79 -1.77
N GLN A 48 0.99 8.79 -2.58
CA GLN A 48 -0.21 8.05 -2.30
C GLN A 48 -0.22 6.80 -3.16
N PHE A 49 -0.18 5.64 -2.52
CA PHE A 49 -0.51 4.38 -3.16
C PHE A 49 -1.99 4.08 -2.97
N GLN A 50 -2.64 3.52 -3.98
CA GLN A 50 -4.06 3.23 -3.95
C GLN A 50 -4.29 1.79 -4.37
N LEU A 51 -4.93 1.02 -3.50
CA LEU A 51 -5.49 -0.28 -3.81
C LEU A 51 -7.00 -0.12 -4.06
N ARG A 52 -7.51 -0.61 -5.20
CA ARG A 52 -8.94 -0.51 -5.54
C ARG A 52 -9.49 -1.83 -6.03
N TRP A 53 -10.75 -2.11 -5.70
CA TRP A 53 -11.55 -3.23 -6.22
C TRP A 53 -13.04 -2.98 -5.96
N GLY A 54 -13.93 -3.43 -6.84
CA GLY A 54 -15.36 -3.11 -6.72
C GLY A 54 -15.53 -1.60 -6.57
N THR A 55 -16.22 -1.16 -5.50
CA THR A 55 -16.29 0.25 -5.10
C THR A 55 -15.30 0.65 -4.01
N THR A 56 -14.49 -0.29 -3.50
CA THR A 56 -13.58 -0.04 -2.37
C THR A 56 -12.29 0.62 -2.84
N ILE A 57 -11.89 1.65 -2.10
CA ILE A 57 -10.61 2.34 -2.27
C ILE A 57 -9.86 2.31 -0.94
N VAL A 58 -8.64 1.80 -0.93
CA VAL A 58 -7.74 1.85 0.22
C VAL A 58 -6.56 2.78 -0.12
N PRO A 59 -6.59 4.04 0.33
CA PRO A 59 -5.48 4.96 0.13
C PRO A 59 -4.40 4.73 1.20
N LEU A 60 -3.19 4.39 0.78
CA LEU A 60 -2.01 4.24 1.61
C LEU A 60 -1.12 5.46 1.41
N GLN A 61 -0.97 6.27 2.46
CA GLN A 61 -0.03 7.40 2.46
C GLN A 61 1.35 6.90 2.88
N ILE A 62 2.37 7.15 2.05
CA ILE A 62 3.75 6.76 2.33
C ILE A 62 4.68 7.96 2.24
N ARG A 63 5.72 7.97 3.08
CA ARG A 63 6.76 9.01 3.10
C ARG A 63 8.12 8.33 3.16
N ALA A 64 9.10 8.88 2.45
CA ALA A 64 10.48 8.46 2.56
C ALA A 64 10.97 8.71 4.00
N LYS A 65 11.78 7.80 4.52
CA LYS A 65 12.46 8.06 5.80
C LYS A 65 13.51 9.16 5.55
N PRO A 66 13.61 10.18 6.41
CA PRO A 66 14.74 11.11 6.36
C PRO A 66 16.05 10.35 6.50
N ASP A 67 17.09 10.81 5.80
CA ASP A 67 18.46 10.29 5.90
C ASP A 67 19.04 10.44 7.33
#